data_AF-A0A183TG39-F1
#
_entry.id   AF-A0A183TG39-F1
#
_cell.length_a   1.000
_cell.length_b   1.000
_cell.length_c   1.000
_cell.angle_alpha   90.00
_cell.angle_beta   90.00
_cell.angle_gamma   90.00
#
_symmetry.space_group_name_H-M   'P 1'
#
loop_
_entity.id
_entity.type
_entity.pdbx_description
1 polymer ?
#
loop_
_entity_poly.entity_id
_entity_poly.type
_entity_poly.pdbx_seq_one_letter_code
_entity_poly.pdbx_strand_id
1 'polypeptide(L)'
;MANTFHRHTGLQPLVILEPDDPQVSSARSARAIFATPKSALALCCSSNSSAFSISQDVFLLVVDECQGVLDAEHPYRILFGPRGLGHYSEDISSADLDCDSIWSRPDEYYETGCWLVPRGREGGRTHGLRILCFTSTLLPSTLTDPAVAKQRICELEFRLHSRLETSSELLNLLALGVHPQEEVLLTEPLRNETSSSLEGLVLRIIRETQDYLLDYHDESASVADDPARSLHSTLSYCRRAVQQCEAIIRELGVWCGCQIARVFLKHLIRLDHCPPDAVKASTTTTTTTTSEAKILQRPSSVLIEDELTPGDRFCRLVRYTATQLALVVRVFHTACDT
;
A
#
# COMPACT_ATOMS: atom_id res chain seq x y z
N MET A 1 16.18 -1.34 -6.05
CA MET A 1 16.72 -2.72 -6.19
C MET A 1 18.20 -2.76 -6.59
N ALA A 2 18.63 -2.15 -7.71
CA ALA A 2 20.01 -2.25 -8.20
C ALA A 2 21.12 -1.92 -7.17
N ASN A 3 20.97 -0.84 -6.39
CA ASN A 3 21.94 -0.49 -5.33
C ASN A 3 22.01 -1.56 -4.22
N THR A 4 20.87 -2.13 -3.85
CA THR A 4 20.78 -3.20 -2.84
C THR A 4 21.40 -4.49 -3.38
N PHE A 5 21.13 -4.84 -4.64
CA PHE A 5 21.74 -5.97 -5.32
C PHE A 5 23.28 -5.87 -5.36
N HIS A 6 23.81 -4.69 -5.72
CA HIS A 6 25.25 -4.46 -5.72
C HIS A 6 25.87 -4.64 -4.32
N ARG A 7 25.21 -4.14 -3.27
CA ARG A 7 25.68 -4.28 -1.88
C ARG A 7 25.74 -5.74 -1.43
N HIS A 8 24.78 -6.58 -1.84
CA HIS A 8 24.75 -7.99 -1.41
C HIS A 8 25.59 -8.93 -2.27
N THR A 9 25.75 -8.64 -3.56
CA THR A 9 26.43 -9.55 -4.50
C THR A 9 27.82 -9.09 -4.92
N GLY A 10 28.15 -7.81 -4.71
CA GLY A 10 29.37 -7.19 -5.22
C GLY A 10 29.38 -6.99 -6.75
N LEU A 11 28.33 -7.42 -7.46
CA LEU A 11 28.22 -7.28 -8.91
C LEU A 11 27.62 -5.93 -9.26
N GLN A 12 28.21 -5.21 -10.21
CA GLN A 12 27.64 -3.96 -10.70
C GLN A 12 26.52 -4.26 -11.71
N PRO A 13 25.25 -3.94 -11.41
CA PRO A 13 24.16 -4.15 -12.34
C PRO A 13 24.15 -3.07 -13.42
N LEU A 14 23.79 -3.45 -14.64
CA LEU A 14 23.40 -2.52 -15.68
C LEU A 14 21.92 -2.16 -15.48
N VAL A 15 21.55 -0.89 -15.60
CA VAL A 15 20.16 -0.44 -15.43
C VAL A 15 19.70 0.21 -16.72
N ILE A 16 18.67 -0.36 -17.35
CA ILE A 16 18.12 0.09 -18.63
C ILE A 16 16.70 0.58 -18.37
N LEU A 17 16.53 1.90 -18.29
CA LEU A 17 15.23 2.50 -17.98
C LEU A 17 14.36 2.68 -19.23
N GLU A 18 15.00 2.97 -20.36
CA GLU A 18 14.36 3.26 -21.64
C GLU A 18 14.90 2.33 -22.75
N PRO A 19 14.09 2.07 -23.79
CA PRO A 19 14.48 1.13 -24.85
C PRO A 19 15.65 1.63 -25.70
N ASP A 20 15.82 2.94 -25.84
CA ASP A 20 16.87 3.58 -26.65
C ASP A 20 18.12 3.98 -25.82
N ASP A 21 18.25 3.43 -24.61
CA ASP A 21 19.35 3.76 -23.72
C ASP A 21 20.71 3.38 -24.36
N PRO A 22 21.69 4.29 -24.46
CA PRO A 22 23.01 3.98 -25.01
C PRO A 22 23.72 2.82 -24.27
N GLN A 23 23.32 2.55 -23.02
CA GLN A 23 23.81 1.43 -22.22
C GLN A 23 23.39 0.06 -22.76
N VAL A 24 22.43 -0.05 -23.67
CA VAL A 24 22.06 -1.33 -24.32
C VAL A 24 23.26 -1.96 -25.04
N SER A 25 24.17 -1.14 -25.56
CA SER A 25 25.40 -1.62 -26.22
C SER A 25 26.35 -2.39 -25.28
N SER A 26 26.32 -2.11 -23.97
CA SER A 26 27.10 -2.83 -22.95
C SER A 26 26.33 -3.98 -22.30
N ALA A 27 25.09 -4.25 -22.70
CA ALA A 27 24.27 -5.33 -22.15
C ALA A 27 24.92 -6.72 -22.27
N ARG A 28 25.65 -6.98 -23.37
CA ARG A 28 26.35 -8.26 -23.57
C ARG A 28 27.47 -8.54 -22.58
N SER A 29 28.10 -7.50 -22.02
CA SER A 29 29.17 -7.65 -21.03
C SER A 29 28.65 -7.58 -19.59
N ALA A 30 27.39 -7.18 -19.40
CA ALA A 30 26.77 -7.11 -18.08
C ALA A 30 26.42 -8.51 -17.55
N ARG A 31 26.70 -8.74 -16.27
CA ARG A 31 26.32 -10.00 -15.59
C ARG A 31 24.91 -9.98 -15.02
N ALA A 32 24.36 -8.79 -14.79
CA ALA A 32 23.00 -8.57 -14.30
C ALA A 32 22.46 -7.29 -14.94
N ILE A 33 21.22 -7.35 -15.43
CA ILE A 33 20.53 -6.24 -16.09
C ILE A 33 19.19 -6.04 -15.37
N PHE A 34 18.93 -4.80 -14.95
CA PHE A 34 17.64 -4.37 -14.45
C PHE A 34 16.97 -3.53 -15.54
N ALA A 35 15.82 -3.98 -16.01
CA ALA A 35 15.08 -3.29 -17.07
C ALA A 35 13.63 -3.04 -16.65
N THR A 36 13.04 -1.95 -17.14
CA THR A 36 11.59 -1.76 -17.03
C THR A 36 10.85 -2.75 -17.94
N PRO A 37 9.55 -3.03 -17.72
CA PRO A 37 8.77 -3.90 -18.61
C PRO A 37 8.81 -3.47 -20.07
N LYS A 38 8.83 -2.16 -20.35
CA LYS A 38 8.90 -1.60 -21.71
C LYS A 38 10.27 -1.83 -22.35
N SER A 39 11.35 -1.61 -21.61
CA SER A 39 12.71 -1.88 -22.11
C SER A 39 12.95 -3.37 -22.32
N ALA A 40 12.47 -4.22 -21.41
CA ALA A 40 12.54 -5.67 -21.57
C ALA A 40 11.79 -6.15 -22.82
N LEU A 41 10.60 -5.59 -23.10
CA LEU A 41 9.87 -5.88 -24.33
C LEU A 41 10.66 -5.48 -25.58
N ALA A 42 11.26 -4.28 -25.59
CA ALA A 42 12.09 -3.84 -26.72
C ALA A 42 13.30 -4.77 -26.93
N LEU A 43 13.98 -5.18 -25.87
CA LEU A 43 15.13 -6.10 -25.93
C LEU A 43 14.73 -7.54 -26.34
N CYS A 44 13.48 -7.95 -26.12
CA CYS A 44 12.95 -9.22 -26.62
C CYS A 44 12.55 -9.14 -28.09
N CYS A 45 11.89 -8.05 -28.50
CA CYS A 45 11.22 -7.92 -29.80
C CYS A 45 12.05 -7.18 -30.86
N SER A 46 13.22 -6.64 -30.54
CA SER A 46 14.02 -5.85 -31.50
C SER A 46 14.52 -6.74 -32.64
N SER A 47 14.21 -6.34 -33.87
CA SER A 47 14.62 -6.98 -35.12
C SER A 47 16.04 -6.59 -35.59
N ASN A 48 16.75 -5.75 -34.82
CA ASN A 48 18.10 -5.32 -35.15
C ASN A 48 19.12 -6.41 -34.76
N SER A 49 19.66 -7.10 -35.77
CA SER A 49 20.50 -8.30 -35.69
C SER A 49 21.86 -8.14 -34.99
N SER A 50 22.22 -6.94 -34.51
CA SER A 50 23.45 -6.68 -33.75
C SER A 50 23.24 -6.36 -32.27
N ALA A 51 21.99 -6.19 -31.82
CA ALA A 51 21.66 -5.85 -30.44
C ALA A 51 21.56 -7.10 -29.55
N PHE A 52 21.72 -6.90 -28.25
CA PHE A 52 21.46 -7.90 -27.22
C PHE A 52 20.00 -8.37 -27.27
N SER A 53 19.73 -9.67 -27.17
CA SER A 53 18.37 -10.23 -27.11
C SER A 53 18.17 -11.09 -25.88
N ILE A 54 17.11 -10.83 -25.10
CA ILE A 54 16.85 -11.57 -23.86
C ILE A 54 16.67 -13.07 -24.12
N SER A 55 15.95 -13.45 -25.18
CA SER A 55 15.71 -14.87 -25.51
C SER A 55 16.97 -15.62 -25.91
N GLN A 56 18.03 -14.91 -26.33
CA GLN A 56 19.27 -15.50 -26.83
C GLN A 56 20.46 -15.31 -25.89
N ASP A 57 20.54 -14.22 -25.15
CA ASP A 57 21.73 -13.81 -24.38
C ASP A 57 21.54 -13.99 -22.86
N VAL A 58 20.31 -14.23 -22.38
CA VAL A 58 20.00 -14.35 -20.96
C VAL A 58 19.72 -15.80 -20.58
N PHE A 59 20.30 -16.25 -19.46
CA PHE A 59 20.03 -17.58 -18.91
C PHE A 59 18.90 -17.59 -17.87
N LEU A 60 18.63 -16.46 -17.20
CA LEU A 60 17.61 -16.31 -16.17
C LEU A 60 16.95 -14.92 -16.28
N LEU A 61 15.64 -14.91 -16.51
CA LEU A 61 14.77 -13.74 -16.44
C LEU A 61 14.00 -13.80 -15.12
N VAL A 62 14.18 -12.76 -14.31
CA VAL A 62 13.39 -12.56 -13.09
C VAL A 62 12.36 -11.47 -13.37
N VAL A 63 11.09 -11.78 -13.12
CA VAL A 63 9.95 -10.89 -13.34
C VAL A 63 9.30 -10.59 -12.00
N ASP A 64 9.20 -9.31 -11.67
CA ASP A 64 8.46 -8.84 -10.50
C ASP A 64 7.06 -8.38 -10.91
N GLU A 65 6.10 -8.44 -10.00
CA GLU A 65 4.68 -8.11 -10.26
C GLU A 65 4.14 -8.82 -11.53
N CYS A 66 4.38 -10.13 -11.62
CA CYS A 66 4.11 -10.93 -12.82
C CYS A 66 2.64 -11.00 -13.22
N GLN A 67 1.71 -10.69 -12.29
CA GLN A 67 0.27 -10.63 -12.56
C GLN A 67 -0.08 -9.59 -13.62
N GLY A 68 0.81 -8.62 -13.90
CA GLY A 68 0.65 -7.69 -15.01
C GLY A 68 0.48 -8.38 -16.37
N VAL A 69 0.91 -9.63 -16.55
CA VAL A 69 0.63 -10.40 -17.80
C VAL A 69 -0.87 -10.61 -18.08
N LEU A 70 -1.71 -10.50 -17.05
CA LEU A 70 -3.16 -10.63 -17.17
C LEU A 70 -3.77 -9.38 -17.82
N ASP A 71 -3.18 -8.21 -17.57
CA ASP A 71 -3.69 -6.92 -18.01
C ASP A 71 -3.39 -6.66 -19.49
N ALA A 72 -4.41 -6.25 -20.25
CA ALA A 72 -4.31 -6.04 -21.70
C ALA A 72 -3.27 -4.97 -22.09
N GLU A 73 -3.15 -3.92 -21.28
CA GLU A 73 -2.28 -2.77 -21.56
C GLU A 73 -0.84 -2.95 -21.05
N HIS A 74 -0.59 -3.98 -20.25
CA HIS A 74 0.69 -4.14 -19.60
C HIS A 74 1.74 -4.75 -20.56
N PRO A 75 2.99 -4.23 -20.58
CA PRO A 75 4.03 -4.74 -21.49
C PRO A 75 4.34 -6.23 -21.34
N TYR A 76 4.13 -6.80 -20.15
CA TYR A 76 4.31 -8.24 -19.92
C TYR A 76 3.38 -9.10 -20.78
N ARG A 77 2.18 -8.63 -21.09
CA ARG A 77 1.29 -9.37 -21.98
C ARG A 77 1.97 -9.63 -23.33
N ILE A 78 2.53 -8.59 -23.94
CA ILE A 78 3.22 -8.70 -25.23
C ILE A 78 4.55 -9.45 -25.09
N LEU A 79 5.27 -9.23 -23.99
CA LEU A 79 6.55 -9.89 -23.70
C LEU A 79 6.42 -11.42 -23.68
N PHE A 80 5.39 -11.94 -23.01
CA PHE A 80 5.13 -13.38 -22.94
C PHE A 80 4.30 -13.90 -24.12
N GLY A 81 3.63 -13.01 -24.85
CA GLY A 81 2.81 -13.33 -26.01
C GLY A 81 3.61 -13.65 -27.28
N PRO A 82 2.93 -13.78 -28.43
CA PRO A 82 3.52 -14.30 -29.67
C PRO A 82 4.61 -13.41 -30.26
N ARG A 83 4.60 -12.10 -29.94
CA ARG A 83 5.61 -11.15 -30.42
C ARG A 83 6.90 -11.17 -29.61
N GLY A 84 6.87 -11.71 -28.39
CA GLY A 84 8.02 -11.79 -27.49
C GLY A 84 8.51 -13.22 -27.34
N LEU A 85 8.32 -13.81 -26.17
CA LEU A 85 8.76 -15.16 -25.82
C LEU A 85 7.89 -16.27 -26.43
N GLY A 86 6.69 -15.94 -26.91
CA GLY A 86 5.84 -16.86 -27.66
C GLY A 86 5.21 -17.97 -26.83
N HIS A 87 4.89 -17.73 -25.55
CA HIS A 87 4.31 -18.76 -24.68
C HIS A 87 2.86 -19.10 -25.01
N TYR A 88 2.13 -18.15 -25.61
CA TYR A 88 0.72 -18.32 -25.95
C TYR A 88 0.38 -17.55 -27.23
N SER A 89 -0.72 -17.93 -27.89
CA SER A 89 -1.27 -17.21 -29.05
C SER A 89 -2.25 -16.13 -28.60
N GLU A 90 -2.29 -14.99 -29.33
CA GLU A 90 -3.26 -13.92 -29.10
C GLU A 90 -4.72 -14.37 -29.29
N ASP A 91 -4.94 -15.45 -30.05
CA ASP A 91 -6.27 -15.97 -30.39
C ASP A 91 -6.96 -16.74 -29.24
N ILE A 92 -6.26 -17.04 -28.14
CA ILE A 92 -6.79 -17.82 -27.03
C ILE A 92 -7.41 -16.89 -26.00
N SER A 93 -8.75 -16.85 -25.96
CA SER A 93 -9.50 -16.14 -24.92
C SER A 93 -9.35 -16.84 -23.57
N SER A 94 -9.46 -16.08 -22.49
CA SER A 94 -9.50 -16.64 -21.12
C SER A 94 -10.68 -17.59 -20.90
N ALA A 95 -11.77 -17.44 -21.68
CA ALA A 95 -12.94 -18.32 -21.64
C ALA A 95 -12.73 -19.67 -22.34
N ASP A 96 -11.75 -19.75 -23.25
CA ASP A 96 -11.47 -20.96 -24.04
C ASP A 96 -10.39 -21.84 -23.39
N LEU A 97 -9.87 -21.41 -22.23
CA LEU A 97 -8.87 -22.15 -21.48
C LEU A 97 -9.50 -23.37 -20.81
N ASP A 98 -9.00 -24.56 -21.15
CA ASP A 98 -9.28 -25.78 -20.41
C ASP A 98 -8.56 -25.73 -19.05
N CYS A 99 -9.23 -25.11 -18.09
CA CYS A 99 -8.71 -24.88 -16.74
C CYS A 99 -8.42 -26.18 -15.99
N ASP A 100 -9.16 -27.26 -16.26
CA ASP A 100 -8.96 -28.54 -15.58
C ASP A 100 -7.69 -29.25 -16.10
N SER A 101 -7.45 -29.17 -17.40
CA SER A 101 -6.19 -29.62 -17.99
C SER A 101 -5.00 -28.83 -17.43
N ILE A 102 -5.09 -27.49 -17.37
CA ILE A 102 -4.01 -26.63 -16.83
C ILE A 102 -3.74 -26.95 -15.36
N TRP A 103 -4.79 -27.04 -14.54
CA TRP A 103 -4.68 -27.26 -13.11
C TRP A 103 -4.08 -28.63 -12.73
N SER A 104 -4.25 -29.63 -13.60
CA SER A 104 -3.76 -30.99 -13.40
C SER A 104 -2.44 -31.29 -14.11
N ARG A 105 -1.77 -30.27 -14.68
CA ARG A 105 -0.48 -30.45 -15.36
C ARG A 105 0.56 -31.01 -14.39
N PRO A 106 1.26 -32.08 -14.79
CA PRO A 106 2.29 -32.65 -13.95
C PRO A 106 3.57 -31.80 -14.07
N ASP A 107 4.46 -31.91 -13.08
CA ASP A 107 5.67 -31.07 -13.00
C ASP A 107 6.57 -31.23 -14.21
N GLU A 108 6.62 -32.43 -14.81
CA GLU A 108 7.46 -32.72 -15.97
C GLU A 108 7.10 -31.83 -17.17
N TYR A 109 5.85 -31.34 -17.27
CA TYR A 109 5.43 -30.38 -18.28
C TYR A 109 6.28 -29.10 -18.23
N TYR A 110 6.51 -28.58 -17.03
CA TYR A 110 7.29 -27.35 -16.80
C TYR A 110 8.80 -27.61 -16.86
N GLU A 111 9.24 -28.86 -16.64
CA GLU A 111 10.65 -29.26 -16.77
C GLU A 111 11.10 -29.46 -18.23
N THR A 112 10.23 -30.01 -19.08
CA THR A 112 10.57 -30.48 -20.43
C THR A 112 10.10 -29.58 -21.58
N GLY A 113 9.24 -28.58 -21.32
CA GLY A 113 8.44 -27.90 -22.35
C GLY A 113 9.02 -26.68 -23.07
N CYS A 114 9.72 -25.73 -22.43
CA CYS A 114 9.79 -24.36 -22.98
C CYS A 114 11.15 -23.66 -22.99
N TRP A 115 12.21 -24.38 -23.37
CA TRP A 115 13.57 -23.82 -23.51
C TRP A 115 13.95 -23.43 -24.95
N LEU A 116 13.04 -23.50 -25.91
CA LEU A 116 13.38 -23.45 -27.34
C LEU A 116 12.68 -22.30 -28.06
N VAL A 117 13.23 -21.09 -27.90
CA VAL A 117 13.55 -20.37 -29.14
C VAL A 117 14.71 -21.15 -29.75
N PRO A 118 14.56 -21.78 -30.94
CA PRO A 118 15.60 -22.61 -31.50
C PRO A 118 16.88 -21.78 -31.71
N ARG A 119 17.88 -22.00 -30.86
CA ARG A 119 19.25 -21.55 -31.13
C ARG A 119 19.72 -22.28 -32.40
N GLY A 120 20.29 -21.51 -33.32
CA GLY A 120 21.03 -22.04 -34.46
C GLY A 120 21.96 -23.17 -34.02
N ARG A 121 21.99 -24.20 -34.84
CA ARG A 121 22.50 -25.54 -34.53
C ARG A 121 24.03 -25.54 -34.53
N GLU A 122 24.66 -25.33 -33.37
CA GLU A 122 26.07 -25.71 -33.15
C GLU A 122 26.26 -26.32 -31.75
N GLY A 123 26.76 -27.55 -31.69
CA GLY A 123 27.48 -28.03 -30.50
C GLY A 123 26.68 -28.36 -29.23
N GLY A 124 25.57 -29.09 -29.33
CA GLY A 124 25.25 -30.16 -28.35
C GLY A 124 24.74 -29.82 -26.94
N ARG A 125 24.56 -28.56 -26.52
CA ARG A 125 23.82 -28.23 -25.28
C ARG A 125 22.96 -26.98 -25.43
N THR A 126 21.65 -27.17 -25.54
CA THR A 126 20.65 -26.09 -25.51
C THR A 126 20.43 -25.63 -24.07
N HIS A 127 21.16 -24.60 -23.63
CA HIS A 127 20.80 -23.86 -22.42
C HIS A 127 19.70 -22.86 -22.79
N GLY A 128 18.49 -23.03 -22.23
CA GLY A 128 17.40 -22.08 -22.44
C GLY A 128 17.27 -21.04 -21.32
N LEU A 129 16.37 -20.06 -21.55
CA LEU A 129 16.04 -18.96 -20.66
C LEU A 129 15.15 -19.39 -19.48
N ARG A 130 15.65 -19.30 -18.24
CA ARG A 130 14.87 -19.69 -17.04
C ARG A 130 14.01 -18.51 -16.66
N ILE A 131 12.76 -18.73 -16.29
CA ILE A 131 11.86 -17.63 -15.91
C ILE A 131 11.44 -17.85 -14.46
N LEU A 132 11.67 -16.83 -13.64
CA LEU A 132 11.26 -16.80 -12.24
C LEU A 132 10.37 -15.58 -12.02
N CYS A 133 9.12 -15.82 -11.65
CA CYS A 133 8.10 -14.80 -11.51
C CYS A 133 7.72 -14.62 -10.03
N PHE A 134 7.64 -13.37 -9.59
CA PHE A 134 7.18 -12.99 -8.27
C PHE A 134 5.92 -12.14 -8.37
N THR A 135 5.01 -12.35 -7.42
CA THR A 135 3.82 -11.52 -7.22
C THR A 135 3.49 -11.51 -5.75
N SER A 136 3.10 -10.34 -5.24
CA SER A 136 2.62 -10.16 -3.88
C SER A 136 1.11 -10.44 -3.75
N THR A 137 0.33 -10.12 -4.78
CA THR A 137 -1.12 -10.28 -4.80
C THR A 137 -1.62 -10.73 -6.17
N LEU A 138 -2.16 -11.96 -6.23
CA LEU A 138 -2.75 -12.50 -7.47
C LEU A 138 -4.25 -12.24 -7.57
N LEU A 139 -4.96 -12.38 -6.44
CA LEU A 139 -6.41 -12.25 -6.37
C LEU A 139 -6.78 -10.88 -5.76
N PRO A 140 -7.62 -10.08 -6.42
CA PRO A 140 -8.08 -8.83 -5.84
C PRO A 140 -8.98 -9.11 -4.63
N SER A 141 -8.91 -8.25 -3.61
CA SER A 141 -9.67 -8.39 -2.35
C SER A 141 -11.20 -8.36 -2.53
N THR A 142 -11.68 -7.92 -3.69
CA THR A 142 -13.10 -7.85 -4.06
C THR A 142 -13.62 -9.14 -4.70
N LEU A 143 -12.75 -10.11 -5.02
CA LEU A 143 -13.13 -11.35 -5.68
C LEU A 143 -13.65 -12.36 -4.66
N THR A 144 -14.91 -12.74 -4.81
CA THR A 144 -15.60 -13.69 -3.91
C THR A 144 -15.89 -15.04 -4.56
N ASP A 145 -15.86 -15.13 -5.89
CA ASP A 145 -16.20 -16.35 -6.63
C ASP A 145 -14.97 -17.27 -6.81
N PRO A 146 -14.96 -18.48 -6.24
CA PRO A 146 -13.84 -19.42 -6.38
C PRO A 146 -13.61 -19.88 -7.83
N ALA A 147 -14.64 -19.90 -8.68
CA ALA A 147 -14.48 -20.30 -10.08
C ALA A 147 -13.65 -19.27 -10.86
N VAL A 148 -13.93 -17.98 -10.64
CA VAL A 148 -13.18 -16.87 -11.24
C VAL A 148 -11.75 -16.82 -10.70
N ALA A 149 -11.54 -17.11 -9.41
CA ALA A 149 -10.20 -17.23 -8.82
C ALA A 149 -9.39 -18.33 -9.52
N LYS A 150 -9.97 -19.52 -9.67
CA LYS A 150 -9.34 -20.65 -10.37
C LYS A 150 -8.99 -20.29 -11.80
N GLN A 151 -9.92 -19.70 -12.55
CA GLN A 151 -9.69 -19.28 -13.93
C GLN A 151 -8.51 -18.30 -14.04
N ARG A 152 -8.44 -17.31 -13.13
CA ARG A 152 -7.36 -16.32 -13.11
C ARG A 152 -5.99 -16.94 -12.82
N ILE A 153 -5.93 -17.93 -11.93
CA ILE A 153 -4.71 -18.70 -11.66
C ILE A 153 -4.30 -19.49 -12.90
N CYS A 154 -5.22 -20.25 -13.51
CA CYS A 154 -4.94 -21.03 -14.72
C CYS A 154 -4.47 -20.14 -15.88
N GLU A 155 -5.10 -18.98 -16.07
CA GLU A 155 -4.70 -17.99 -17.08
C GLU A 155 -3.28 -17.47 -16.86
N LEU A 156 -2.91 -17.19 -15.60
CA LEU A 156 -1.56 -16.76 -15.25
C LEU A 156 -0.53 -17.85 -15.55
N GLU A 157 -0.77 -19.08 -15.07
CA GLU A 157 0.14 -20.22 -15.28
C GLU A 157 0.29 -20.54 -16.78
N PHE A 158 -0.81 -20.46 -17.53
CA PHE A 158 -0.80 -20.66 -18.98
C PHE A 158 0.05 -19.60 -19.70
N ARG A 159 -0.15 -18.31 -19.39
CA ARG A 159 0.56 -17.21 -20.07
C ARG A 159 2.03 -17.13 -19.69
N LEU A 160 2.37 -17.34 -18.42
CA LEU A 160 3.75 -17.33 -17.95
C LEU A 160 4.48 -18.64 -18.26
N HIS A 161 3.73 -19.71 -18.56
CA HIS A 161 4.27 -21.07 -18.67
C HIS A 161 5.06 -21.48 -17.42
N SER A 162 4.54 -21.13 -16.25
CA SER A 162 5.16 -21.38 -14.94
C SER A 162 4.12 -21.96 -14.00
N ARG A 163 4.55 -22.86 -13.12
CA ARG A 163 3.72 -23.34 -12.01
C ARG A 163 3.67 -22.28 -10.92
N LEU A 164 2.48 -21.99 -10.40
CA LEU A 164 2.28 -21.10 -9.26
C LEU A 164 2.58 -21.88 -7.97
N GLU A 165 3.42 -21.32 -7.12
CA GLU A 165 3.65 -21.84 -5.77
C GLU A 165 3.30 -20.76 -4.75
N THR A 166 2.46 -21.13 -3.77
CA THR A 166 2.06 -20.21 -2.72
C THR A 166 3.05 -20.32 -1.56
N SER A 167 3.81 -19.26 -1.31
CA SER A 167 4.62 -19.14 -0.09
C SER A 167 3.75 -18.60 1.04
N SER A 168 3.13 -19.51 1.81
CA SER A 168 2.37 -19.14 3.01
C SER A 168 2.90 -19.89 4.22
N GLU A 169 3.16 -19.16 5.30
CA GLU A 169 3.52 -19.75 6.61
C GLU A 169 2.44 -20.72 7.08
N LEU A 170 1.17 -20.47 6.74
CA LEU A 170 0.06 -21.34 7.06
C LEU A 170 0.18 -22.71 6.35
N LEU A 171 0.59 -22.73 5.08
CA LEU A 171 0.80 -24.00 4.34
C LEU A 171 1.92 -24.82 4.97
N ASN A 172 3.00 -24.16 5.41
CA ASN A 172 4.09 -24.82 6.13
C ASN A 172 3.64 -25.39 7.48
N LEU A 173 2.75 -24.69 8.20
CA LEU A 173 2.17 -25.17 9.46
C LEU A 173 1.17 -26.31 9.25
N LEU A 174 0.34 -26.24 8.21
CA LEU A 174 -0.58 -27.32 7.82
C LEU A 174 0.19 -28.59 7.43
N ALA A 175 1.32 -28.46 6.72
CA ALA A 175 2.20 -29.57 6.37
C ALA A 175 2.80 -30.29 7.60
N LEU A 176 2.89 -29.61 8.75
CA LEU A 176 3.31 -30.19 10.03
C LEU A 176 2.16 -30.90 10.78
N GLY A 177 0.98 -31.02 10.16
CA GLY A 177 -0.19 -31.72 10.72
C GLY A 177 -1.04 -30.86 11.67
N VAL A 178 -0.72 -29.58 11.83
CA VAL A 178 -1.52 -28.65 12.65
C VAL A 178 -2.72 -28.21 11.83
N HIS A 179 -3.91 -28.62 12.23
CA HIS A 179 -5.17 -28.17 11.61
C HIS A 179 -5.78 -27.10 12.50
N PRO A 180 -5.78 -25.81 12.11
CA PRO A 180 -6.41 -24.77 12.90
C PRO A 180 -7.93 -25.03 12.97
N GLN A 181 -8.51 -24.90 14.16
CA GLN A 181 -9.95 -24.89 14.31
C GLN A 181 -10.44 -23.46 14.04
N GLU A 182 -11.27 -23.30 13.01
CA GLU A 182 -11.92 -22.03 12.71
C GLU A 182 -13.21 -21.93 13.54
N GLU A 183 -13.25 -20.96 14.46
CA GLU A 183 -14.44 -20.67 15.25
C GLU A 183 -15.16 -19.45 14.64
N VAL A 184 -16.35 -19.69 14.09
CA VAL A 184 -17.20 -18.62 13.54
C VAL A 184 -18.11 -18.11 14.66
N LEU A 185 -17.78 -16.93 15.18
CA LEU A 185 -18.62 -16.24 16.16
C LEU A 185 -19.77 -15.52 15.45
N LEU A 186 -20.96 -16.10 15.54
CA LEU A 186 -22.18 -15.48 15.03
C LEU A 186 -22.59 -14.34 15.97
N THR A 187 -22.44 -13.11 15.51
CA THR A 187 -23.01 -11.95 16.21
C THR A 187 -24.50 -11.86 15.90
N GLU A 188 -25.35 -11.73 16.92
CA GLU A 188 -26.76 -11.38 16.69
C GLU A 188 -26.81 -10.04 15.95
N PRO A 189 -27.67 -9.89 14.93
CA PRO A 189 -27.86 -8.60 14.28
C PRO A 189 -28.26 -7.58 15.34
N LEU A 190 -27.58 -6.44 15.36
CA LEU A 190 -27.77 -5.36 16.33
C LEU A 190 -29.27 -5.08 16.47
N ARG A 191 -29.90 -5.61 17.52
CA ARG A 191 -31.30 -5.29 17.80
C ARG A 191 -31.30 -3.81 18.14
N ASN A 192 -31.91 -2.99 17.28
CA ASN A 192 -32.03 -1.54 17.40
C ASN A 192 -32.64 -1.04 18.73
N GLU A 193 -32.98 -1.92 19.66
CA GLU A 193 -33.71 -1.55 20.88
C GLU A 193 -32.83 -1.28 22.10
N THR A 194 -31.54 -1.60 22.09
CA THR A 194 -30.61 -1.10 23.12
C THR A 194 -29.18 -1.04 22.59
N SER A 195 -28.85 -0.07 21.73
CA SER A 195 -27.58 0.60 22.03
C SER A 195 -27.75 1.05 23.47
N SER A 196 -26.89 0.60 24.38
CA SER A 196 -26.93 1.12 25.75
C SER A 196 -27.04 2.65 25.62
N SER A 197 -27.93 3.31 26.37
CA SER A 197 -28.13 4.77 26.23
C SER A 197 -26.79 5.54 26.24
N LEU A 198 -25.81 4.96 26.94
CA LEU A 198 -24.40 5.32 26.95
C LEU A 198 -23.69 5.23 25.59
N GLU A 199 -23.76 4.10 24.89
CA GLU A 199 -23.16 3.91 23.56
C GLU A 199 -23.74 4.90 22.54
N GLY A 200 -25.06 5.06 22.51
CA GLY A 200 -25.72 6.02 21.64
C GLY A 200 -25.30 7.46 21.93
N LEU A 201 -25.13 7.82 23.21
CA LEU A 201 -24.63 9.13 23.63
C LEU A 201 -23.16 9.34 23.23
N VAL A 202 -22.30 8.36 23.49
CA VAL A 202 -20.87 8.42 23.16
C VAL A 202 -20.64 8.52 21.65
N LEU A 203 -21.35 7.70 20.86
CA LEU A 203 -21.27 7.77 19.40
C LEU A 203 -21.80 9.10 18.86
N ARG A 204 -22.81 9.70 19.49
CA ARG A 204 -23.29 11.03 19.12
C ARG A 204 -22.22 12.10 19.32
N ILE A 205 -21.57 12.12 20.49
CA ILE A 205 -20.47 13.06 20.79
C ILE A 205 -19.33 12.90 19.76
N ILE A 206 -18.99 11.66 19.43
CA ILE A 206 -17.95 11.35 18.45
C ILE A 206 -18.34 11.86 17.06
N ARG A 207 -19.58 11.63 16.61
CA ARG A 207 -20.07 12.14 15.33
C ARG A 207 -20.09 13.66 15.27
N GLU A 208 -20.60 14.33 16.31
CA GLU A 208 -20.55 15.80 16.41
C GLU A 208 -19.10 16.32 16.30
N THR A 209 -18.14 15.59 16.88
CA THR A 209 -16.72 15.93 16.77
C THR A 209 -16.18 15.72 15.35
N GLN A 210 -16.62 14.65 14.66
CA GLN A 210 -16.24 14.41 13.26
C GLN A 210 -16.79 15.49 12.34
N ASP A 211 -18.07 15.84 12.48
CA ASP A 211 -18.73 16.87 11.69
C ASP A 211 -18.00 18.20 11.86
N TYR A 212 -17.69 18.59 13.11
CA TYR A 212 -16.88 19.78 13.39
C TYR A 212 -15.48 19.75 12.73
N LEU A 213 -14.83 18.58 12.66
CA LEU A 213 -13.52 18.43 12.02
C LEU A 213 -13.60 18.39 10.49
N LEU A 214 -14.76 18.07 9.92
CA LEU A 214 -15.00 18.08 8.47
C LEU A 214 -15.27 19.48 7.93
N ASP A 215 -15.85 20.35 8.75
CA ASP A 215 -16.08 21.76 8.42
C ASP A 215 -14.77 22.54 8.13
N TYR A 216 -13.62 22.04 8.59
CA TYR A 216 -12.31 22.56 8.21
C TYR A 216 -11.88 22.04 6.83
N HIS A 217 -11.85 22.92 5.83
CA HIS A 217 -11.30 22.61 4.52
C HIS A 217 -9.77 22.48 4.53
N ASP A 218 -9.28 21.41 3.91
CA ASP A 218 -7.87 21.21 3.60
C ASP A 218 -7.47 22.13 2.43
N GLU A 219 -7.22 23.41 2.71
CA GLU A 219 -6.56 24.29 1.74
C GLU A 219 -5.07 23.90 1.65
N SER A 220 -4.76 22.83 0.90
CA SER A 220 -3.37 22.42 0.66
C SER A 220 -3.19 21.77 -0.72
N ALA A 221 -3.39 22.57 -1.75
CA ALA A 221 -2.85 22.31 -3.08
C ALA A 221 -1.87 23.41 -3.52
N SER A 222 -1.06 23.99 -2.62
CA SER A 222 0.15 24.69 -3.06
C SER A 222 1.14 24.99 -1.91
N VAL A 223 2.42 24.86 -2.28
CA VAL A 223 3.63 25.47 -1.70
C VAL A 223 4.24 24.82 -0.44
N ALA A 224 5.52 24.48 -0.62
CA ALA A 224 6.45 24.00 0.38
C ALA A 224 6.77 25.10 1.41
N ASP A 225 7.02 24.65 2.65
CA ASP A 225 7.54 25.43 3.78
C ASP A 225 6.58 26.47 4.40
N ASP A 226 5.54 26.02 5.12
CA ASP A 226 4.75 26.92 5.97
C ASP A 226 4.04 26.22 7.16
N PRO A 227 3.68 26.95 8.24
CA PRO A 227 2.96 26.44 9.43
C PRO A 227 1.63 25.74 9.12
N ALA A 228 1.12 25.90 7.90
CA ALA A 228 0.01 25.13 7.33
C ALA A 228 0.25 23.61 7.36
N ARG A 229 1.49 23.12 7.19
CA ARG A 229 1.82 21.69 7.24
C ARG A 229 1.69 21.10 8.65
N SER A 230 2.00 21.89 9.68
CA SER A 230 1.79 21.51 11.09
C SER A 230 0.28 21.41 11.39
N LEU A 231 -0.51 22.36 10.87
CA LEU A 231 -1.95 22.37 11.07
C LEU A 231 -2.64 21.23 10.31
N HIS A 232 -2.24 20.93 9.07
CA HIS A 232 -2.73 19.77 8.30
C HIS A 232 -2.34 18.43 8.93
N SER A 233 -1.11 18.31 9.44
CA SER A 233 -0.69 17.12 10.22
C SER A 233 -1.48 16.96 11.52
N THR A 234 -1.96 18.06 12.10
CA THR A 234 -2.72 18.05 13.36
C THR A 234 -4.19 17.76 13.11
N LEU A 235 -4.79 18.37 12.09
CA LEU A 235 -6.15 18.08 11.64
C LEU A 235 -6.29 16.62 11.24
N SER A 236 -5.35 16.08 10.45
CA SER A 236 -5.32 14.66 10.09
C SER A 236 -5.13 13.75 11.31
N TYR A 237 -4.35 14.17 12.31
CA TYR A 237 -4.22 13.44 13.57
C TYR A 237 -5.52 13.43 14.38
N CYS A 238 -6.18 14.59 14.54
CA CYS A 238 -7.46 14.71 15.23
C CYS A 238 -8.56 13.90 14.55
N ARG A 239 -8.67 13.98 13.21
CA ARG A 239 -9.61 13.16 12.43
C ARG A 239 -9.35 11.67 12.63
N ARG A 240 -8.10 11.23 12.52
CA ARG A 240 -7.72 9.83 12.73
C ARG A 240 -8.07 9.36 14.14
N ALA A 241 -7.76 10.16 15.16
CA ALA A 241 -8.04 9.81 16.56
C ALA A 241 -9.55 9.58 16.79
N VAL A 242 -10.40 10.46 16.26
CA VAL A 242 -11.86 10.34 16.41
C VAL A 242 -12.43 9.18 15.58
N GLN A 243 -11.95 8.97 14.35
CA GLN A 243 -12.34 7.84 13.50
C GLN A 243 -11.95 6.48 14.13
N GLN A 244 -10.75 6.38 14.70
CA GLN A 244 -10.31 5.17 15.38
C GLN A 244 -11.13 4.89 16.65
N CYS A 245 -11.46 5.92 17.43
CA CYS A 245 -12.37 5.77 18.56
C CYS A 245 -13.74 5.26 18.11
N GLU A 246 -14.30 5.81 17.04
CA GLU A 246 -15.61 5.40 16.52
C GLU A 246 -15.62 3.94 16.03
N ALA A 247 -14.61 3.54 15.25
CA ALA A 247 -14.48 2.17 14.76
C ALA A 247 -14.39 1.16 15.91
N ILE A 248 -13.53 1.44 16.89
CA ILE A 248 -13.33 0.56 18.05
C ILE A 248 -14.59 0.47 18.91
N ILE A 249 -15.37 1.55 19.05
CA ILE A 249 -16.62 1.50 19.82
C ILE A 249 -17.64 0.60 19.12
N ARG A 250 -17.74 0.66 17.79
CA ARG A 250 -18.66 -0.18 17.02
C ARG A 250 -18.26 -1.65 17.03
N GLU A 251 -16.97 -1.95 17.00
CA GLU A 251 -16.47 -3.32 16.91
C GLU A 251 -16.31 -4.00 18.27
N LEU A 252 -15.75 -3.27 19.26
CA LEU A 252 -15.33 -3.81 20.55
C LEU A 252 -16.09 -3.21 21.75
N GLY A 253 -16.98 -2.24 21.51
CA GLY A 253 -17.81 -1.60 22.53
C GLY A 253 -17.19 -0.36 23.19
N VAL A 254 -18.02 0.33 23.99
CA VAL A 254 -17.71 1.64 24.60
C VAL A 254 -16.49 1.60 25.51
N TRP A 255 -16.30 0.54 26.29
CA TRP A 255 -15.15 0.43 27.21
C TRP A 255 -13.81 0.49 26.47
N CYS A 256 -13.67 -0.31 25.40
CA CYS A 256 -12.47 -0.33 24.55
C CYS A 256 -12.22 1.04 23.91
N GLY A 257 -13.29 1.63 23.35
CA GLY A 257 -13.24 2.98 22.77
C GLY A 257 -12.77 4.04 23.75
N CYS A 258 -13.28 4.02 24.98
CA CYS A 258 -12.90 4.98 26.02
C CYS A 258 -11.45 4.81 26.47
N GLN A 259 -10.91 3.59 26.54
CA GLN A 259 -9.49 3.41 26.85
C GLN A 259 -8.59 4.01 25.76
N ILE A 260 -8.96 3.82 24.49
CA ILE A 260 -8.24 4.42 23.37
C ILE A 260 -8.39 5.94 23.34
N ALA A 261 -9.59 6.46 23.61
CA ALA A 261 -9.83 7.90 23.76
C ALA A 261 -8.94 8.51 24.86
N ARG A 262 -8.68 7.81 25.97
CA ARG A 262 -7.73 8.27 27.01
C ARG A 262 -6.29 8.39 26.51
N VAL A 263 -5.85 7.47 25.65
CA VAL A 263 -4.52 7.53 25.04
C VAL A 263 -4.42 8.76 24.14
N PHE A 264 -5.39 8.96 23.25
CA PHE A 264 -5.43 10.14 22.38
C PHE A 264 -5.55 11.44 23.16
N LEU A 265 -6.36 11.47 24.22
CA LEU A 265 -6.47 12.64 25.09
C LEU A 265 -5.12 13.04 25.70
N LYS A 266 -4.32 12.08 26.18
CA LYS A 266 -2.97 12.36 26.69
C LYS A 266 -2.06 12.96 25.61
N HIS A 267 -2.17 12.50 24.37
CA HIS A 267 -1.40 13.04 23.26
C HIS A 267 -1.85 14.44 22.86
N LEU A 268 -3.16 14.69 22.80
CA LEU A 268 -3.71 16.00 22.47
C LEU A 268 -3.38 17.05 23.54
N ILE A 269 -3.39 16.69 24.82
CA ILE A 269 -2.96 17.59 25.90
C ILE A 269 -1.48 17.96 25.76
N ARG A 270 -0.62 16.99 25.40
CA ARG A 270 0.80 17.27 25.13
C ARG A 270 0.97 18.19 23.92
N LEU A 271 0.16 18.01 22.88
CA LEU A 271 0.17 18.86 21.69
C LEU A 271 -0.31 20.29 21.99
N ASP A 272 -1.31 20.47 22.87
CA ASP A 272 -1.77 21.80 23.32
C ASP A 272 -0.67 22.54 24.13
N HIS A 273 0.15 21.81 24.89
CA HIS A 273 1.26 22.39 25.65
C HIS A 273 2.53 22.64 24.82
N CYS A 274 2.59 22.16 23.58
CA CYS A 274 3.69 22.39 22.64
C CYS A 274 3.19 23.18 21.41
N PRO A 275 2.88 24.49 21.56
CA PRO A 275 2.48 25.31 20.43
C PRO A 275 3.60 25.34 19.37
N PRO A 276 3.27 25.48 18.07
CA PRO A 276 4.23 25.39 16.96
C PRO A 276 5.39 26.42 17.03
N ASP A 277 5.24 27.48 17.81
CA ASP A 277 6.29 28.49 18.04
C ASP A 277 7.43 27.99 18.96
N ALA A 278 7.17 27.01 19.83
CA ALA A 278 8.18 26.45 20.73
C ALA A 278 9.23 25.60 19.99
N VAL A 279 8.89 25.06 18.82
CA VAL A 279 9.80 24.28 17.97
C VAL A 279 10.76 25.20 17.19
N LYS A 280 10.39 26.47 16.96
CA LYS A 280 11.30 27.47 16.38
C LYS A 280 12.28 28.03 17.41
N ALA A 281 11.86 28.22 18.66
CA ALA A 281 12.70 28.79 19.72
C ALA A 281 13.83 27.86 20.23
N SER A 282 13.76 26.56 19.95
CA SER A 282 14.79 25.59 20.38
C SER A 282 15.98 25.46 19.41
N THR A 283 15.96 26.16 18.26
CA THR A 283 17.05 26.13 17.27
C THR A 283 17.71 27.48 16.98
N THR A 284 17.36 28.56 17.69
CA THR A 284 18.00 29.87 17.51
C THR A 284 18.22 30.57 18.85
N THR A 285 19.30 30.20 19.53
CA THR A 285 19.97 31.07 20.51
C THR A 285 20.56 32.31 19.81
N THR A 286 20.58 33.43 20.54
CA THR A 286 21.14 34.77 20.26
C THR A 286 20.33 35.63 19.25
N THR A 287 19.83 36.83 19.53
CA THR A 287 20.20 37.93 20.45
C THR A 287 19.01 38.85 20.81
N THR A 288 19.04 39.37 22.05
CA THR A 288 18.43 40.60 22.64
C THR A 288 17.75 41.64 21.73
N THR A 289 16.58 42.17 22.10
CA THR A 289 16.39 43.41 22.92
C THR A 289 14.90 43.74 23.16
N THR A 290 14.67 44.37 24.31
CA THR A 290 13.47 44.95 24.94
C THR A 290 12.57 45.86 24.09
N SER A 291 11.24 45.78 24.30
CA SER A 291 10.40 46.95 24.63
C SER A 291 9.00 46.54 25.12
N GLU A 292 8.56 47.20 26.18
CA GLU A 292 7.25 47.10 26.82
C GLU A 292 6.17 47.80 26.00
N ALA A 293 4.92 47.29 25.98
CA ALA A 293 3.71 48.13 26.03
C ALA A 293 2.40 47.33 26.22
N LYS A 294 1.78 47.58 27.38
CA LYS A 294 0.35 47.83 27.62
C LYS A 294 -0.72 46.75 27.31
N ILE A 295 -1.19 46.21 28.43
CA ILE A 295 -2.56 45.77 28.72
C ILE A 295 -3.58 46.81 28.21
N LEU A 296 -4.52 46.40 27.34
CA LEU A 296 -5.82 47.08 27.20
C LEU A 296 -6.92 46.10 26.74
N GLN A 297 -7.85 45.85 27.68
CA GLN A 297 -9.29 45.61 27.56
C GLN A 297 -9.85 44.78 26.37
N ARG A 298 -10.56 43.70 26.76
CA ARG A 298 -11.67 43.07 26.03
C ARG A 298 -12.70 44.13 25.59
N PRO A 299 -13.36 43.89 24.44
CA PRO A 299 -14.78 43.58 24.55
C PRO A 299 -15.21 42.37 23.70
N SER A 300 -16.24 41.73 24.22
CA SER A 300 -17.07 40.68 23.64
C SER A 300 -17.90 41.18 22.45
N SER A 301 -17.97 40.40 21.37
CA SER A 301 -19.21 39.95 20.69
C SER A 301 -18.93 39.51 19.25
N VAL A 302 -19.29 38.26 18.93
CA VAL A 302 -19.75 37.76 17.61
C VAL A 302 -19.07 38.37 16.37
N LEU A 303 -17.93 37.84 15.92
CA LEU A 303 -17.44 38.06 14.55
C LEU A 303 -16.62 36.87 14.04
N ILE A 304 -17.11 36.28 12.95
CA ILE A 304 -16.40 35.91 11.71
C ILE A 304 -15.19 34.96 11.86
N GLU A 305 -15.37 33.71 11.43
CA GLU A 305 -14.35 32.64 11.43
C GLU A 305 -13.13 32.93 10.50
N ASP A 306 -13.21 33.96 9.66
CA ASP A 306 -12.19 34.29 8.67
C ASP A 306 -10.96 35.05 9.19
N GLU A 307 -10.98 35.62 10.41
CA GLU A 307 -9.85 36.45 10.93
C GLU A 307 -9.03 35.79 12.04
N LEU A 308 -9.10 34.46 12.19
CA LEU A 308 -8.27 33.77 13.19
C LEU A 308 -6.86 33.46 12.69
N THR A 309 -5.86 33.84 13.50
CA THR A 309 -4.47 33.46 13.24
C THR A 309 -4.34 31.92 13.18
N PRO A 310 -3.42 31.37 12.36
CA PRO A 310 -3.26 29.92 12.22
C PRO A 310 -2.90 29.24 13.55
N GLY A 311 -2.22 29.94 14.46
CA GLY A 311 -1.92 29.46 15.82
C GLY A 311 -3.16 29.36 16.72
N ASP A 312 -4.10 30.30 16.60
CA ASP A 312 -5.37 30.25 17.34
C ASP A 312 -6.31 29.16 16.78
N ARG A 313 -6.29 28.95 15.46
CA ARG A 313 -7.01 27.82 14.81
C ARG A 313 -6.46 26.47 15.29
N PHE A 314 -5.13 26.33 15.37
CA PHE A 314 -4.47 25.15 15.93
C PHE A 314 -4.90 24.86 17.38
N CYS A 315 -4.79 25.86 18.27
CA CYS A 315 -5.14 25.67 19.68
C CYS A 315 -6.62 25.34 19.84
N ARG A 316 -7.52 25.97 19.08
CA ARG A 316 -8.96 25.67 19.13
C ARG A 316 -9.27 24.25 18.69
N LEU A 317 -8.67 23.78 17.60
CA LEU A 317 -8.90 22.44 17.07
C LEU A 317 -8.44 21.34 18.04
N VAL A 318 -7.24 21.48 18.58
CA VAL A 318 -6.69 20.52 19.55
C VAL A 318 -7.51 20.54 20.84
N ARG A 319 -7.86 21.72 21.36
CA ARG A 319 -8.66 21.84 22.59
C ARG A 319 -10.06 21.30 22.41
N TYR A 320 -10.73 21.61 21.31
CA TYR A 320 -12.06 21.09 21.03
C TYR A 320 -12.03 19.55 20.99
N THR A 321 -11.13 18.97 20.19
CA THR A 321 -10.99 17.51 20.08
C THR A 321 -10.65 16.88 21.44
N ALA A 322 -9.74 17.48 22.21
CA ALA A 322 -9.40 17.02 23.55
C ALA A 322 -10.59 17.10 24.51
N THR A 323 -11.37 18.17 24.47
CA THR A 323 -12.55 18.32 25.33
C THR A 323 -13.62 17.28 25.03
N GLN A 324 -13.86 16.98 23.75
CA GLN A 324 -14.85 15.98 23.35
C GLN A 324 -14.42 14.57 23.75
N LEU A 325 -13.15 14.21 23.54
CA LEU A 325 -12.62 12.92 24.02
C LEU A 325 -12.62 12.84 25.54
N ALA A 326 -12.33 13.94 26.25
CA ALA A 326 -12.44 13.98 27.71
C ALA A 326 -13.89 13.79 28.18
N LEU A 327 -14.87 14.34 27.45
CA LEU A 327 -16.29 14.17 27.74
C LEU A 327 -16.71 12.71 27.54
N VAL A 328 -16.31 12.08 26.44
CA VAL A 328 -16.52 10.63 26.19
C VAL A 328 -15.97 9.79 27.34
N VAL A 329 -14.73 10.06 27.75
CA VAL A 329 -14.09 9.34 28.86
C VAL A 329 -14.84 9.57 30.17
N ARG A 330 -15.23 10.81 30.49
CA ARG A 330 -15.93 11.12 31.75
C ARG A 330 -17.31 10.49 31.81
N VAL A 331 -18.10 10.59 30.74
CA VAL A 331 -19.43 10.00 30.62
C VAL A 331 -19.38 8.50 30.89
N PHE A 332 -18.36 7.82 30.35
CA PHE A 332 -18.14 6.40 30.61
C PHE A 332 -17.81 6.11 32.09
N HIS A 333 -16.87 6.85 32.69
CA HIS A 333 -16.51 6.63 34.11
C HIS A 333 -17.73 6.85 35.01
N THR A 334 -18.50 7.92 34.79
CA THR A 334 -19.71 8.20 35.59
C THR A 334 -20.80 7.15 35.45
N ALA A 335 -20.87 6.45 34.32
CA ALA A 335 -21.86 5.41 34.07
C ALA A 335 -21.42 4.03 34.57
N CYS A 336 -20.12 3.83 34.83
CA CYS A 336 -19.57 2.56 35.33
C CYS A 336 -19.23 2.58 36.83
N ASP A 337 -19.07 3.75 37.44
CA ASP A 337 -18.82 3.91 38.88
C ASP A 337 -20.11 3.85 39.75
N THR A 338 -21.28 3.64 39.13
CA THR A 338 -22.60 3.43 39.78
C THR A 338 -23.01 1.97 39.80
#